data_AF-A0A7M1T4G0-F1
#
_entry.id   AF-A0A7M1T4G0-F1
#
_cell.length_a   1.000
_cell.length_b   1.000
_cell.length_c   1.000
_cell.angle_alpha   90.00
_cell.angle_beta   90.00
_cell.angle_gamma   90.00
#
_symmetry.space_group_name_H-M   'P 1'
#
loop_
_entity.id
_entity.type
_entity.pdbx_description
1 polymer ?
#
loop_
_entity_poly.entity_id
_entity_poly.type
_entity_poly.pdbx_seq_one_letter_code
_entity_poly.pdbx_strand_id
1 'polypeptide(L)' 'MNKVSEKLRKSILTDNALSAELAIRVGLKQSSVLAQARRNSSRLASYEAINFFKEKGYTEQEIFDNNKNILK' A
#
# COMPACT_ATOMS: atom_id res chain seq x y z
N MET A 1 12.34 4.57 -5.62
CA MET A 1 10.86 4.59 -5.57
C MET A 1 10.43 3.90 -4.29
N ASN A 2 9.70 4.58 -3.40
CA ASN A 2 9.26 3.98 -2.14
C ASN A 2 8.26 2.86 -2.43
N LYS A 3 8.26 1.83 -1.59
CA LYS A 3 7.32 0.71 -1.65
C LYS A 3 6.55 0.68 -0.33
N VAL A 4 5.31 0.19 -0.38
CA VAL A 4 4.55 0.00 0.85
C VAL A 4 5.18 -1.10 1.71
N SER A 5 4.98 -1.03 3.02
CA SER A 5 5.47 -2.04 3.96
C SER A 5 4.96 -3.44 3.63
N GLU A 6 5.71 -4.46 4.00
CA GLU A 6 5.27 -5.85 3.84
C GLU A 6 3.97 -6.13 4.62
N LYS A 7 3.79 -5.50 5.79
CA LYS A 7 2.56 -5.61 6.58
C LYS A 7 1.36 -5.04 5.83
N LEU A 8 1.46 -3.82 5.31
CA LEU A 8 0.39 -3.19 4.54
C LEU A 8 0.13 -3.93 3.23
N ARG A 9 1.18 -4.41 2.56
CA ARG A 9 1.07 -5.25 1.36
C ARG A 9 0.27 -6.52 1.64
N LYS A 10 0.54 -7.19 2.77
CA LYS A 10 -0.23 -8.38 3.19
C LYS A 10 -1.69 -8.02 3.47
N SER A 11 -1.96 -6.91 4.16
CA SER A 11 -3.33 -6.42 4.37
C SER A 11 -4.05 -6.19 3.05
N ILE A 12 -3.42 -5.57 2.05
CA ILE A 12 -4.02 -5.39 0.70
C ILE A 12 -4.36 -6.74 0.05
N LEU A 13 -3.59 -7.79 0.31
CA LEU A 13 -3.83 -9.12 -0.28
C LEU A 13 -4.92 -9.92 0.42
N THR A 14 -5.16 -9.68 1.72
CA THR A 14 -6.05 -10.50 2.55
C THR A 14 -7.33 -9.79 2.96
N ASP A 15 -7.32 -8.46 3.02
CA ASP A 15 -8.49 -7.65 3.33
C ASP A 15 -9.17 -7.22 2.02
N ASN A 16 -10.32 -7.85 1.76
CA ASN A 16 -11.11 -7.61 0.56
C ASN A 16 -11.69 -6.19 0.54
N ALA A 17 -12.12 -5.66 1.69
CA ALA A 17 -12.69 -4.31 1.76
C ALA A 17 -11.60 -3.26 1.49
N LEU A 18 -10.44 -3.41 2.13
CA LEU A 18 -9.30 -2.51 1.93
C LEU A 18 -8.87 -2.46 0.46
N SER A 19 -8.72 -3.62 -0.19
CA SER A 19 -8.28 -3.68 -1.58
C SER A 19 -9.34 -3.19 -2.57
N ALA A 20 -10.62 -3.40 -2.29
CA ALA A 20 -11.71 -2.87 -3.11
C ALA A 20 -11.78 -1.34 -3.02
N GLU A 21 -11.73 -0.78 -1.82
CA GLU A 21 -11.76 0.67 -1.62
C GLU A 21 -10.52 1.36 -2.20
N LEU A 22 -9.33 0.77 -2.00
CA LEU A 22 -8.10 1.27 -2.60
C LEU A 22 -8.23 1.31 -4.13
N ALA A 23 -8.80 0.27 -4.73
CA ALA A 23 -9.01 0.20 -6.18
C ALA A 23 -9.93 1.31 -6.69
N ILE A 24 -11.02 1.61 -5.97
CA ILE A 24 -11.92 2.74 -6.27
C ILE A 24 -11.13 4.06 -6.19
N ARG A 25 -10.37 4.27 -5.11
CA ARG A 25 -9.58 5.49 -4.91
C ARG A 25 -8.61 5.75 -6.07
N VAL A 26 -7.90 4.71 -6.53
CA VAL A 26 -6.86 4.86 -7.56
C VAL A 26 -7.38 4.65 -8.99
N GLY A 27 -8.69 4.47 -9.16
CA GLY A 27 -9.31 4.29 -10.48
C GLY A 27 -8.90 2.99 -11.19
N LEU A 28 -8.64 1.92 -10.45
CA LEU A 28 -8.24 0.62 -10.98
C LEU A 28 -9.25 -0.47 -10.64
N LYS A 29 -9.14 -1.61 -11.33
CA LYS A 29 -9.81 -2.85 -10.91
C LYS A 29 -9.10 -3.42 -9.69
N GLN A 30 -9.85 -3.99 -8.74
CA GLN A 30 -9.28 -4.64 -7.55
C GLN A 30 -8.27 -5.73 -7.92
N SER A 31 -8.52 -6.53 -8.96
CA SER A 31 -7.57 -7.52 -9.45
C SER A 31 -6.22 -6.92 -9.88
N SER A 32 -6.22 -5.70 -10.41
CA SER A 32 -5.00 -4.96 -10.75
C SER A 32 -4.25 -4.50 -9.51
N VAL A 33 -4.94 -4.03 -8.47
CA VAL A 33 -4.36 -3.68 -7.17
C VAL A 33 -3.74 -4.91 -6.51
N LEU A 34 -4.44 -6.05 -6.50
CA LEU A 34 -3.91 -7.32 -5.99
C LEU A 34 -2.67 -7.77 -6.77
N ALA A 35 -2.66 -7.65 -8.10
CA ALA A 35 -1.48 -7.94 -8.92
C ALA A 35 -0.30 -6.98 -8.64
N GLN A 36 -0.58 -5.72 -8.32
CA GLN A 36 0.45 -4.77 -7.88
C GLN A 36 1.03 -5.16 -6.51
N ALA A 37 0.19 -5.58 -5.56
CA ALA A 37 0.62 -6.01 -4.24
C ALA A 37 1.46 -7.31 -4.31
N ARG A 38 1.05 -8.29 -5.11
CA ARG A 38 1.83 -9.53 -5.34
C ARG A 38 3.23 -9.23 -5.86
N ARG A 39 3.36 -8.24 -6.77
CA ARG A 39 4.64 -7.82 -7.38
C ARG A 39 5.42 -6.80 -6.56
N ASN A 40 4.92 -6.40 -5.39
CA ASN A 40 5.49 -5.32 -4.56
C ASN A 40 5.76 -4.04 -5.38
N SER A 41 4.74 -3.59 -6.10
CA SER A 41 4.80 -2.45 -7.00
C SER A 41 4.85 -1.12 -6.23
N SER A 42 5.75 -0.23 -6.64
CA SER A 42 5.82 1.15 -6.14
C SER A 42 4.60 2.00 -6.49
N ARG A 43 3.69 1.53 -7.36
CA ARG A 43 2.41 2.20 -7.64
C ARG A 43 1.47 2.21 -6.44
N LEU A 44 1.64 1.27 -5.50
CA LEU A 44 0.92 1.28 -4.23
C LEU A 44 1.40 2.39 -3.29
N ALA A 45 2.50 3.07 -3.62
CA ALA A 45 3.01 4.24 -2.94
C ALA A 45 2.79 5.52 -3.78
N SER A 46 1.76 5.56 -4.65
CA SER A 46 1.35 6.81 -5.29
C SER A 46 0.77 7.77 -4.25
N TYR A 47 0.73 9.06 -4.59
CA TYR A 47 0.17 10.09 -3.72
C TYR A 47 -1.27 9.76 -3.29
N GLU A 48 -2.11 9.31 -4.22
CA GLU A 48 -3.50 8.93 -3.94
C GLU A 48 -3.60 7.71 -3.02
N ALA A 49 -2.76 6.70 -3.21
CA ALA A 49 -2.72 5.51 -2.37
C ALA A 49 -2.26 5.87 -0.93
N ILE A 50 -1.22 6.69 -0.81
CA ILE A 50 -0.71 7.18 0.48
C ILE A 50 -1.80 7.95 1.23
N ASN A 51 -2.50 8.87 0.55
CA ASN A 51 -3.58 9.63 1.18
C ASN A 51 -4.70 8.71 1.67
N PHE A 52 -5.10 7.71 0.87
CA PHE A 52 -6.08 6.72 1.30
C PHE A 52 -5.66 5.96 2.55
N PHE A 53 -4.40 5.51 2.64
CA PHE A 53 -3.93 4.83 3.84
C PHE A 53 -3.93 5.78 5.05
N LYS A 54 -3.51 7.04 4.88
CA LYS A 54 -3.56 8.04 5.96
C LYS A 54 -4.99 8.28 6.46
N GLU A 55 -5.96 8.37 5.55
CA GLU A 55 -7.39 8.51 5.89
C GLU A 55 -7.95 7.28 6.60
N LYS A 56 -7.43 6.09 6.29
CA LYS A 56 -7.75 4.84 7.02
C LYS A 56 -7.04 4.72 8.37
N GLY A 57 -6.23 5.71 8.75
CA GLY A 57 -5.53 5.77 10.04
C GLY A 57 -4.13 5.17 10.04
N TYR A 58 -3.59 4.76 8.89
CA TYR A 58 -2.21 4.26 8.82
C TYR A 58 -1.21 5.42 8.98
N THR A 59 -0.21 5.21 9.82
CA THR A 59 0.92 6.13 9.97
C THR A 59 1.92 5.98 8.82
N GLU A 60 2.77 6.98 8.59
CA GLU A 60 3.82 6.86 7.56
C GLU A 60 4.78 5.68 7.81
N GLN A 61 5.04 5.35 9.08
CA GLN A 61 5.88 4.21 9.47
C GLN A 61 5.22 2.87 9.17
N GLU A 62 3.89 2.82 9.14
CA GLU A 62 3.15 1.61 8.75
C GLU A 62 2.97 1.53 7.24
N ILE A 63 2.87 2.68 6.56
CA ILE A 63 2.77 2.74 5.10
C ILE A 63 4.09 2.32 4.47
N PHE A 64 5.22 2.77 4.99
CA PHE A 64 6.54 2.48 4.46
C PHE A 64 7.33 1.63 5.44
N ASP A 65 7.95 0.55 4.97
CA ASP A 65 8.99 -0.11 5.76
C ASP A 65 10.16 0.87 5.90
N ASN A 66 10.29 1.49 7.08
CA ASN A 66 11.44 2.30 7.45
C ASN A 66 12.69 1.43 7.68
N ASN A 67 13.04 0.58 6.71
CA ASN A 67 14.40 0.06 6.60
C ASN A 67 15.31 1.12 5.96
N LYS A 68 15.33 2.33 6.52
CA LYS A 68 16.60 3.06 6.55
C LYS A 68 17.41 2.31 7.59
N ASN A 69 18.34 1.48 7.14
CA ASN A 69 19.39 0.93 7.97
C ASN A 69 19.88 2.03 8.93
N ILE A 70 19.46 1.97 10.19
CA ILE A 70 20.28 2.41 11.30
C ILE A 70 21.32 1.31 11.43
N LEU A 71 22.27 1.29 10.49
CA LEU A 71 23.54 0.64 10.69
C LEU A 71 24.54 1.77 10.92
N LYS A 72 24.98 1.80 12.17
CA LYS A 72 26.19 2.47 12.66
C LYS A 72 27.39 2.14 11.80
#